data_AF-A0A2S6U9R1-F1
#
_entry.id   AF-A0A2S6U9R1-F1
#
_cell.length_a   1.000
_cell.length_b   1.000
_cell.length_c   1.000
_cell.angle_alpha   90.00
_cell.angle_beta   90.00
_cell.angle_gamma   90.00
#
_symmetry.space_group_name_H-M   'P 1'
#
loop_
_entity.id
_entity.type
_entity.pdbx_description
1 polymer ?
#
loop_
_entity_poly.entity_id
_entity_poly.type
_entity_poly.pdbx_seq_one_letter_code
_entity_poly.pdbx_strand_id
1 'polypeptide(L)'
;MARLDMEGPFKLKDVVIDREVSADLIGNYALGFMNKKGKFVVKFIGRSDDSLRDGIKAAGKKYGGGLFSRLFGHDTLDKFKFSFATDVETAYRVECRLFETFGGTAKLLNRQKPTAP
;
A
#
# COMPACT_ATOMS: atom_id res chain seq x y z
N MET A 1 10.97 5.58 -15.23
CA MET A 1 10.08 5.89 -14.08
C MET A 1 9.21 4.67 -13.84
N ALA A 2 9.19 4.10 -12.64
CA ALA A 2 8.30 2.99 -12.34
C ALA A 2 6.85 3.48 -12.35
N ARG A 3 6.01 2.91 -13.23
CA ARG A 3 4.56 3.05 -13.14
C ARG A 3 4.07 2.02 -12.12
N LEU A 4 3.27 2.47 -11.16
CA LEU A 4 2.66 1.58 -10.18
C LEU A 4 1.49 0.79 -10.78
N ASP A 5 0.96 1.18 -11.95
CA ASP A 5 -0.25 0.59 -12.58
C ASP A 5 -1.38 0.36 -11.55
N MET A 6 -1.53 1.33 -10.65
CA MET A 6 -2.48 1.32 -9.54
C MET A 6 -3.30 2.59 -9.54
N GLU A 7 -4.57 2.45 -9.19
CA GLU A 7 -5.54 3.52 -9.02
C GLU A 7 -5.19 4.40 -7.82
N GLY A 8 -5.48 5.69 -7.93
CA GLY A 8 -5.18 6.71 -6.92
C GLY A 8 -4.00 7.62 -7.29
N PRO A 9 -3.44 8.39 -6.34
CA PRO A 9 -3.53 8.19 -4.89
C PRO A 9 -4.82 8.74 -4.26
N PHE A 10 -5.46 7.92 -3.42
CA PHE A 10 -6.65 8.28 -2.64
C PHE A 10 -6.28 8.59 -1.19
N LYS A 11 -7.15 9.27 -0.44
CA LYS A 11 -6.93 9.55 0.99
C LYS A 11 -7.06 8.26 1.80
N LEU A 12 -6.07 7.96 2.64
CA LEU A 12 -6.09 6.81 3.54
C LEU A 12 -7.06 7.05 4.72
N LYS A 13 -8.36 6.89 4.45
CA LYS A 13 -9.46 7.00 5.41
C LYS A 13 -10.47 5.90 5.12
N ASP A 14 -11.01 5.26 6.16
CA ASP A 14 -11.95 4.14 6.05
C ASP A 14 -13.10 4.45 5.07
N VAL A 15 -13.74 5.61 5.20
CA VAL A 15 -14.83 6.05 4.29
C VAL A 15 -14.43 6.18 2.82
N VAL A 16 -13.17 6.49 2.54
CA VAL A 16 -12.66 6.57 1.16
C VAL A 16 -12.30 5.18 0.67
N ILE A 17 -11.71 4.34 1.51
CA ILE A 17 -11.39 2.94 1.16
C ILE A 17 -12.69 2.19 0.84
N ASP A 18 -13.74 2.36 1.64
CA ASP A 18 -15.04 1.72 1.42
C ASP A 18 -15.72 2.16 0.12
N ARG A 19 -15.46 3.40 -0.30
CA ARG A 19 -16.01 3.97 -1.54
C ARG A 19 -15.26 3.50 -2.77
N GLU A 20 -13.93 3.51 -2.73
CA GLU A 20 -13.08 3.30 -3.91
C GLU A 20 -12.70 1.82 -4.11
N VAL A 21 -12.63 1.03 -3.04
CA VAL A 21 -12.15 -0.35 -3.09
C VAL A 21 -13.33 -1.29 -2.87
N SER A 22 -13.66 -2.09 -3.88
CA SER A 22 -14.66 -3.15 -3.75
C SER A 22 -14.30 -4.11 -2.60
N ALA A 23 -15.32 -4.58 -1.89
CA ALA A 23 -15.15 -5.66 -0.93
C ALA A 23 -14.77 -6.96 -1.67
N ASP A 24 -14.10 -7.87 -0.96
CA ASP A 24 -13.93 -9.27 -1.37
C ASP A 24 -13.14 -9.49 -2.67
N LEU A 25 -12.27 -8.55 -3.03
CA LEU A 25 -11.35 -8.70 -4.16
C LEU A 25 -9.91 -8.87 -3.70
N ILE A 26 -9.20 -9.71 -4.43
CA ILE A 26 -7.76 -9.92 -4.34
C ILE A 26 -7.03 -8.73 -4.95
N GLY A 27 -5.91 -8.32 -4.35
CA GLY A 27 -5.06 -7.35 -5.01
C GLY A 27 -3.90 -6.84 -4.20
N ASN A 28 -3.33 -5.75 -4.69
CA ASN A 28 -2.16 -5.10 -4.12
C ASN A 28 -2.50 -3.67 -3.73
N TYR A 29 -1.78 -3.17 -2.75
CA TYR A 29 -1.90 -1.78 -2.33
C TYR A 29 -0.55 -1.21 -1.94
N ALA A 30 -0.43 0.10 -2.08
CA ALA A 30 0.72 0.87 -1.66
C ALA A 30 0.26 2.01 -0.75
N LEU A 31 0.89 2.15 0.42
CA LEU A 31 0.69 3.30 1.31
C LEU A 31 1.85 4.27 1.17
N GLY A 32 1.52 5.55 1.29
CA GLY A 32 2.46 6.62 1.07
C GLY A 32 1.90 7.98 1.46
N PHE A 33 2.58 9.01 0.98
CA PHE A 33 2.16 10.41 1.13
C PHE A 33 2.48 11.18 -0.15
N MET A 34 1.91 12.38 -0.29
CA MET A 34 2.28 13.30 -1.37
C MET A 34 3.43 14.18 -0.92
N ASN A 35 4.54 14.17 -1.65
CA ASN A 35 5.63 15.11 -1.37
C ASN A 35 5.31 16.53 -1.89
N LYS A 36 6.16 17.50 -1.52
CA LYS A 36 6.03 18.92 -1.94
C LYS A 36 6.04 19.13 -3.46
N LYS A 37 6.50 18.14 -4.24
CA LYS A 37 6.51 18.16 -5.72
C LYS A 37 5.28 17.49 -6.33
N GLY A 38 4.25 17.18 -5.53
CA GLY A 38 3.03 16.51 -6.00
C GLY A 38 3.24 15.06 -6.43
N LYS A 39 4.33 14.41 -6.02
CA LYS A 39 4.58 12.99 -6.31
C LYS A 39 4.17 12.12 -5.14
N PHE A 40 3.50 11.01 -5.45
CA PHE A 40 3.21 9.96 -4.47
C PHE A 40 4.50 9.22 -4.10
N VAL A 41 4.88 9.29 -2.83
CA VAL A 41 6.05 8.61 -2.28
C VAL A 41 5.57 7.35 -1.56
N VAL A 42 5.87 6.19 -2.15
CA VAL A 42 5.55 4.89 -1.56
C VAL A 42 6.45 4.64 -0.35
N LYS A 43 5.84 4.18 0.74
CA LYS A 43 6.53 3.78 1.98
C LYS A 43 6.16 2.40 2.46
N PHE A 44 5.05 1.83 1.99
CA PHE A 44 4.66 0.47 2.31
C PHE A 44 3.95 -0.14 1.10
N ILE A 45 4.19 -1.42 0.86
CA ILE A 45 3.51 -2.20 -0.17
C ILE A 45 2.91 -3.42 0.51
N GLY A 46 1.71 -3.81 0.12
CA GLY A 46 1.08 -5.01 0.62
C GLY A 46 0.20 -5.67 -0.42
N ARG A 47 -0.26 -6.85 -0.04
CA ARG A 47 -1.19 -7.70 -0.77
C ARG A 47 -2.32 -8.13 0.16
N SER A 48 -3.48 -8.42 -0.40
CA SER A 48 -4.53 -9.17 0.28
C SER A 48 -5.09 -10.23 -0.65
N ASP A 49 -5.28 -11.42 -0.10
CA ASP A 49 -5.70 -12.62 -0.83
C ASP A 49 -7.22 -12.87 -0.71
N ASP A 50 -7.89 -12.13 0.18
CA ASP A 50 -9.32 -12.27 0.45
C ASP A 50 -10.07 -10.95 0.28
N SER A 51 -9.63 -9.89 0.98
CA SER A 51 -10.29 -8.58 1.00
C SER A 51 -9.27 -7.45 0.98
N LEU A 52 -9.01 -6.92 -0.22
CA LEU A 52 -8.14 -5.77 -0.43
C LEU A 52 -8.56 -4.57 0.41
N ARG A 53 -9.88 -4.34 0.54
CA ARG A 53 -10.45 -3.29 1.38
C ARG A 53 -9.99 -3.42 2.83
N ASP A 54 -10.12 -4.60 3.43
CA ASP A 54 -9.75 -4.82 4.82
C ASP A 54 -8.23 -4.81 5.01
N GLY A 55 -7.48 -5.33 4.03
CA GLY A 55 -6.02 -5.23 3.99
C GLY A 55 -5.53 -3.78 4.06
N ILE A 56 -6.09 -2.90 3.24
CA ILE A 56 -5.74 -1.46 3.24
C ILE A 56 -6.12 -0.81 4.56
N LYS A 57 -7.31 -1.11 5.12
CA LYS A 57 -7.74 -0.57 6.42
C LYS A 57 -6.81 -1.02 7.55
N ALA A 58 -6.47 -2.30 7.61
CA ALA A 58 -5.58 -2.85 8.62
C ALA A 58 -4.18 -2.22 8.53
N ALA A 59 -3.64 -2.10 7.31
CA ALA A 59 -2.36 -1.44 7.08
C ALA A 59 -2.43 0.06 7.42
N GLY A 60 -3.55 0.74 7.11
CA GLY A 60 -3.78 2.13 7.47
C GLY A 60 -3.84 2.37 8.97
N LYS A 61 -4.46 1.47 9.75
CA LYS A 61 -4.43 1.54 11.21
C LYS A 61 -3.03 1.33 11.79
N LYS A 62 -2.23 0.48 11.17
CA LYS A 62 -0.88 0.12 11.63
C LYS A 62 0.19 1.14 11.25
N TYR A 63 0.11 1.69 10.03
CA TYR A 63 1.15 2.52 9.42
C TYR A 63 0.66 3.93 9.03
N GLY A 64 -0.65 4.16 9.00
CA GLY A 64 -1.25 5.46 8.72
C GLY A 64 -1.05 6.44 9.88
N GLY A 65 -1.09 7.73 9.54
CA GLY A 65 -0.78 8.84 10.45
C GLY A 65 -1.31 8.65 11.88
N GLY A 66 -0.38 8.57 12.83
CA GLY A 66 -0.65 8.22 14.22
C GLY A 66 0.62 8.18 15.06
N LEU A 67 0.59 7.44 16.18
CA LEU A 67 1.71 7.30 17.12
C LEU A 67 3.00 6.87 16.42
N PHE A 68 2.94 6.00 15.40
CA PHE A 68 4.11 5.54 14.64
C PHE A 68 4.84 6.69 13.92
N SER A 69 4.11 7.55 13.19
CA SER A 69 4.71 8.74 12.56
C SER A 69 5.27 9.73 13.58
N ARG A 70 4.60 9.89 14.73
CA ARG A 70 5.11 10.74 15.83
C ARG A 70 6.37 10.19 16.49
N LEU A 71 6.44 8.87 16.68
CA LEU A 71 7.55 8.21 17.38
C LEU A 71 8.81 8.10 16.50
N PHE A 72 8.62 7.90 15.19
CA PHE A 72 9.73 7.67 14.26
C PHE A 72 10.06 8.90 13.39
N GLY A 73 9.36 10.02 13.55
CA GLY A 73 9.63 11.25 12.78
C GLY A 73 9.42 11.12 11.27
N HIS A 74 8.64 10.12 10.84
CA HIS A 74 8.33 9.87 9.43
C HIS A 74 7.10 10.67 8.99
N ASP A 75 7.08 11.08 7.72
CA ASP A 75 5.89 11.64 7.06
C ASP A 75 4.69 10.73 7.30
N THR A 76 3.57 11.33 7.73
CA THR A 76 2.32 10.60 7.96
C THR A 76 1.84 9.97 6.66
N LEU A 77 1.74 8.64 6.64
CA LEU A 77 1.13 7.95 5.50
C LEU A 77 -0.36 8.28 5.52
N ASP A 78 -0.78 9.07 4.54
CA ASP A 78 -2.12 9.64 4.44
C ASP A 78 -2.76 9.40 3.06
N LYS A 79 -2.07 8.63 2.22
CA LYS A 79 -2.51 8.26 0.87
C LYS A 79 -2.29 6.78 0.61
N PHE A 80 -3.15 6.23 -0.25
CA PHE A 80 -2.97 4.89 -0.78
C PHE A 80 -3.22 4.83 -2.28
N LYS A 81 -2.64 3.81 -2.91
CA LYS A 81 -2.96 3.35 -4.25
C LYS A 81 -3.29 1.86 -4.19
N PHE A 82 -4.10 1.36 -5.11
CA PHE A 82 -4.43 -0.06 -5.16
C PHE A 82 -4.60 -0.56 -6.59
N SER A 83 -4.51 -1.88 -6.76
CA SER A 83 -4.83 -2.57 -8.00
C SER A 83 -5.45 -3.91 -7.67
N PHE A 84 -6.46 -4.32 -8.44
CA PHE A 84 -7.01 -5.67 -8.34
C PHE A 84 -6.09 -6.68 -9.03
N ALA A 85 -6.13 -7.92 -8.57
CA ALA A 85 -5.48 -9.05 -9.20
C ALA A 85 -6.52 -10.13 -9.50
N THR A 86 -6.25 -10.94 -10.52
CA THR A 86 -7.10 -12.05 -10.93
C THR A 86 -7.02 -13.24 -9.98
N ASP A 87 -5.86 -13.41 -9.34
CA ASP A 87 -5.53 -14.52 -8.47
C ASP A 87 -4.39 -14.15 -7.51
N VAL A 88 -4.23 -15.00 -6.50
CA VAL A 88 -3.28 -14.86 -5.39
C VAL A 88 -1.82 -14.85 -5.88
N GLU A 89 -1.50 -15.65 -6.90
CA GLU A 89 -0.14 -15.77 -7.45
C GLU A 89 0.26 -14.49 -8.21
N THR A 90 -0.64 -13.97 -9.04
CA THR A 90 -0.48 -12.71 -9.75
C THR A 90 -0.29 -11.58 -8.76
N ALA A 91 -1.11 -11.53 -7.72
CA ALA A 91 -0.97 -10.54 -6.65
C ALA A 91 0.40 -10.63 -5.95
N TYR A 92 0.89 -11.85 -5.68
CA TYR A 92 2.23 -12.07 -5.08
C TYR A 92 3.36 -11.58 -5.99
N ARG A 93 3.28 -11.90 -7.29
CA ARG A 93 4.29 -11.47 -8.28
C ARG A 93 4.34 -9.95 -8.42
N VAL A 94 3.18 -9.29 -8.42
CA VAL A 94 3.09 -7.82 -8.44
C VAL A 94 3.65 -7.24 -7.15
N GLU A 95 3.33 -7.81 -5.98
CA GLU A 95 3.88 -7.38 -4.70
C GLU A 95 5.41 -7.44 -4.68
N CYS A 96 5.99 -8.57 -5.09
CA CYS A 96 7.43 -8.78 -5.20
C CYS A 96 8.08 -7.72 -6.11
N ARG A 97 7.54 -7.56 -7.32
CA ARG A 97 8.04 -6.58 -8.30
C ARG A 97 8.03 -5.17 -7.72
N LEU A 98 6.93 -4.75 -7.10
CA LEU A 98 6.81 -3.42 -6.51
C LEU A 98 7.77 -3.27 -5.33
N PHE A 99 7.81 -4.25 -4.43
CA PHE A 99 8.69 -4.25 -3.27
C PHE A 99 10.16 -4.02 -3.69
N GLU A 100 10.65 -4.76 -4.69
CA GLU A 100 12.01 -4.60 -5.20
C GLU A 100 12.20 -3.25 -5.90
N THR A 101 11.24 -2.84 -6.74
CA THR A 101 11.29 -1.58 -7.47
C THR A 101 11.40 -0.36 -6.54
N PHE A 102 10.75 -0.42 -5.38
CA PHE A 102 10.77 0.66 -4.39
C PHE A 102 11.90 0.52 -3.35
N GLY A 103 12.82 -0.43 -3.54
CA GLY A 103 14.05 -0.56 -2.76
C GLY A 103 13.93 -1.46 -1.52
N GLY A 104 12.89 -2.29 -1.46
CA GLY A 104 12.70 -3.32 -0.44
C GLY A 104 12.76 -2.80 1.00
N THR A 105 13.23 -3.64 1.92
CA THR A 105 13.34 -3.32 3.35
C THR A 105 14.28 -2.15 3.65
N ALA A 106 15.15 -1.75 2.71
CA ALA A 106 16.05 -0.62 2.90
C ALA A 106 15.32 0.74 2.78
N LYS A 107 14.19 0.80 2.07
CA LYS A 107 13.45 2.05 1.82
C LYS A 107 11.98 2.00 2.25
N LEU A 108 11.39 0.81 2.30
CA LEU A 108 10.01 0.57 2.70
C LEU A 108 9.93 0.23 4.20
N LEU A 109 8.77 0.48 4.78
CA LEU A 109 8.41 0.09 6.16
C LEU A 109 8.03 -1.40 6.28
N ASN A 110 8.00 -2.11 5.16
CA ASN A 110 7.86 -3.56 5.12
C ASN A 110 8.98 -4.22 5.94
N ARG A 111 8.61 -5.03 6.93
CA ARG A 111 9.58 -5.70 7.82
C ARG A 111 10.25 -6.91 7.18
N GLN A 112 9.61 -7.51 6.18
CA GLN A 112 10.07 -8.69 5.47
C GLN A 112 9.69 -8.61 4.00
N LYS A 113 10.32 -9.49 3.20
CA LYS A 113 9.93 -9.70 1.81
C LYS A 113 8.53 -10.34 1.74
N PRO A 114 7.81 -10.17 0.62
CA PRO A 114 6.56 -10.89 0.39
C PRO A 114 6.75 -12.39 0.57
N THR A 115 5.77 -13.04 1.20
CA THR A 115 5.74 -14.50 1.37
C THR A 115 4.93 -15.10 0.24
N ALA A 116 5.42 -16.18 -0.37
CA ALA A 116 4.66 -16.92 -1.37
C ALA A 116 3.38 -17.50 -0.76
N PRO A 117 2.26 -17.52 -1.51
CA PRO A 117 1.00 -18.10 -1.07
C PRO A 117 1.04 -19.64 -0.96
#